data_AF-A0A7X8GVW8-F1
#
_entry.id   AF-A0A7X8GVW8-F1
#
_cell.length_a   1.000
_cell.length_b   1.000
_cell.length_c   1.000
_cell.angle_alpha   90.00
_cell.angle_beta   90.00
_cell.angle_gamma   90.00
#
_symmetry.space_group_name_H-M   'P 1'
#
loop_
_entity.id
_entity.type
_entity.pdbx_description
1 polymer ?
#
loop_
_entity_poly.entity_id
_entity_poly.type
_entity_poly.pdbx_seq_one_letter_code
_entity_poly.pdbx_strand_id
1 'polypeptide(L)' 'DPETGWDGTFKGKPCPVGNYYYQINAEGTQGQRRLVSGTVLLMR' A
#
# COMPACT_ATOMS: atom_id res chain seq x y z
N ASP A 1 12.08 -0.87 2.12
CA ASP A 1 11.87 -1.65 3.36
C ASP A 1 10.37 -1.68 3.57
N PRO A 2 9.73 -2.83 3.84
CA PRO A 2 8.28 -2.89 4.11
C PRO A 2 7.84 -2.00 5.29
N GLU A 3 8.76 -1.53 6.15
CA GLU A 3 8.51 -0.48 7.13
C GLU A 3 8.38 0.92 6.51
N THR A 4 9.00 1.14 5.34
CA THR A 4 8.81 2.36 4.55
C THR A 4 7.46 2.26 3.84
N GLY A 5 6.42 2.79 4.48
CA GLY A 5 5.08 2.90 3.91
C GLY A 5 5.05 3.67 2.58
N TRP A 6 3.85 3.84 2.02
CA TRP A 6 3.68 4.58 0.77
C TRP A 6 3.98 6.08 0.95
N ASP A 7 4.80 6.64 0.07
CA ASP A 7 5.24 8.04 0.09
C ASP A 7 4.21 9.03 -0.53
N GLY A 8 3.03 8.54 -0.93
CA GLY A 8 2.00 9.35 -1.55
C GLY A 8 2.26 9.68 -3.03
N THR A 9 3.18 8.97 -3.70
CA THR A 9 3.46 9.15 -5.13
C THR A 9 2.97 7.98 -5.98
N PHE A 10 2.54 8.27 -7.21
CA PHE A 10 2.23 7.26 -8.21
C PHE A 10 2.97 7.59 -9.51
N LYS A 11 3.85 6.68 -9.94
CA LYS A 11 4.72 6.88 -11.12
C LYS A 11 5.54 8.18 -11.04
N GLY A 12 6.06 8.49 -9.85
CA GLY A 12 6.86 9.69 -9.59
C GLY A 12 6.06 10.99 -9.51
N LYS A 13 4.73 10.94 -9.64
CA LYS A 13 3.86 12.12 -9.50
C LYS A 13 3.18 12.11 -8.14
N PRO A 14 3.14 13.24 -7.41
CA PRO A 14 2.40 13.33 -6.17
C PRO A 14 0.91 13.08 -6.38
N CYS A 15 0.32 12.28 -5.51
CA CYS A 15 -1.12 12.04 -5.50
C CYS A 15 -1.88 13.19 -4.80
N PRO A 16 -3.13 13.48 -5.21
CA PRO A 16 -4.02 14.38 -4.49
C PRO A 16 -4.33 13.89 -3.07
N VAL A 17 -4.60 14.82 -2.14
CA VAL A 17 -5.13 14.50 -0.80
C VAL A 17 -6.44 13.72 -0.95
N GLY A 18 -6.59 12.64 -0.20
CA GLY A 18 -7.78 11.78 -0.29
C GLY A 18 -7.57 10.37 0.24
N ASN A 19 -8.64 9.58 0.16
CA ASN A 19 -8.62 8.17 0.55
C ASN A 19 -8.11 7.30 -0.60
N TYR A 20 -7.17 6.41 -0.31
CA TYR A 20 -6.61 5.44 -1.25
C TYR A 20 -6.79 4.02 -0.71
N TYR A 21 -7.13 3.10 -1.59
CA TYR A 21 -7.19 1.68 -1.26
C TYR A 21 -5.82 1.04 -1.48
N TYR A 22 -5.38 0.21 -0.54
CA TYR A 22 -4.18 -0.61 -0.68
C TYR A 22 -4.52 -2.09 -0.63
N GLN A 23 -3.72 -2.88 -1.33
CA GLN A 23 -3.78 -4.33 -1.27
C GLN A 23 -2.35 -4.90 -1.31
N ILE A 24 -2.06 -5.77 -0.36
CA ILE A 24 -0.81 -6.48 -0.22
C ILE A 24 -1.13 -7.97 -0.37
N ASN A 25 -0.48 -8.60 -1.35
CA ASN A 25 -0.52 -10.04 -1.54
C ASN A 25 0.79 -10.61 -0.99
N ALA A 26 0.72 -11.33 0.12
CA ALA A 26 1.85 -12.02 0.71
C ALA A 26 1.78 -13.53 0.41
N GLU A 27 2.91 -14.13 0.04
CA GLU A 27 3.05 -15.57 -0.13
C GLU A 27 4.14 -16.07 0.84
N GLY A 28 3.74 -16.98 1.73
CA GLY A 28 4.64 -17.62 2.68
C GLY A 28 5.45 -18.74 2.03
N THR A 29 6.52 -19.17 2.70
CA THR A 29 7.44 -20.22 2.21
C THR A 29 6.77 -21.58 1.96
N GLN A 30 5.60 -21.81 2.55
CA GLN A 30 4.79 -23.02 2.33
C GLN A 30 3.63 -22.82 1.33
N GLY A 31 3.70 -21.80 0.47
CA GLY A 31 2.67 -21.50 -0.53
C GLY A 31 1.37 -20.91 0.02
N GLN A 32 1.35 -20.56 1.32
CA GLN A 32 0.19 -19.95 1.94
C GLN A 32 0.08 -18.49 1.48
N ARG A 33 -1.07 -18.14 0.91
CA ARG A 33 -1.33 -16.77 0.46
C ARG A 33 -2.16 -16.02 1.48
N ARG A 34 -1.74 -14.81 1.80
CA ARG A 34 -2.50 -13.88 2.63
C ARG A 34 -2.74 -12.59 1.87
N LEU A 35 -4.00 -12.21 1.78
CA LEU A 35 -4.42 -10.92 1.27
C LEU A 35 -4.62 -9.98 2.45
N VAL A 36 -3.96 -8.83 2.41
CA VAL A 36 -4.16 -7.74 3.37
C VAL A 36 -4.59 -6.53 2.59
N SER A 37 -5.74 -5.95 2.91
CA SER A 37 -6.24 -4.76 2.26
C SER A 37 -6.84 -3.78 3.25
N GLY A 38 -6.97 -2.54 2.81
CA GLY A 38 -7.52 -1.47 3.62
C GLY A 38 -7.49 -0.13 2.91
N THR A 39 -7.69 0.92 3.67
CA THR A 39 -7.71 2.29 3.17
C THR A 39 -6.68 3.11 3.91
N VAL A 40 -6.02 4.04 3.21
CA VAL A 40 -5.15 5.06 3.79
C VAL A 40 -5.66 6.43 3.41
N LEU A 41 -5.67 7.35 4.38
CA LEU A 41 -5.95 8.75 4.13
C LEU A 41 -4.63 9.48 3.87
N LEU A 42 -4.43 9.97 2.65
CA LEU A 42 -3.31 10.83 2.30
C LEU A 42 -3.65 12.26 2.72
N MET A 43 -2.93 12.79 3.71
CA MET A 43 -3.01 14.18 4.19
C MET A 43 -1.72 14.94 3.84
N ARG A 44 -1.72 16.27 3.94
CA ARG A 44 -0.57 17.15 3.72
C ARG A 44 -0.38 18.11 4.88
#